data_AF-A0A1W5D8D9-F1
#
_entry.id   AF-A0A1W5D8D9-F1
#
_cell.length_a   1.000
_cell.length_b   1.000
_cell.length_c   1.000
_cell.angle_alpha   90.00
_cell.angle_beta   90.00
_cell.angle_gamma   90.00
#
_symmetry.space_group_name_H-M   'P 1'
#
loop_
_entity.id
_entity.type
_entity.pdbx_description
1 polymer ?
#
loop_
_entity_poly.entity_id
_entity_poly.type
_entity_poly.pdbx_seq_one_letter_code
_entity_poly.pdbx_strand_id
1 'polypeptide(L)'
;MSADSRVSNPAPIDYVTPRFPSLYWPFDADGAATYLYYSKDIWRFTLFWTIIIFEASHLAASAYAVALQWKNWKIMWMVPVVYMVVGGVEAIMAGSVVGLM
;
A
#
# COMPACT_ATOMS: atom_id res chain seq x y z
N MET A 1 -5.55 36.75 -11.50
CA MET A 1 -5.01 35.42 -11.16
C MET A 1 -4.18 34.97 -12.35
N SER A 2 -2.85 34.94 -12.24
CA SER A 2 -1.95 34.63 -13.37
C SER A 2 -1.94 33.13 -13.65
N ALA A 3 -1.91 32.73 -14.93
CA ALA A 3 -1.98 31.33 -15.36
C ALA A 3 -0.84 30.44 -14.79
N ASP A 4 0.28 31.04 -14.41
CA ASP A 4 1.47 30.35 -13.88
C ASP A 4 1.25 29.59 -12.56
N SER A 5 0.29 29.99 -11.73
CA SER A 5 0.09 29.33 -10.42
C SER A 5 -0.46 27.91 -10.53
N ARG A 6 -1.16 27.58 -11.63
CA ARG A 6 -1.70 26.23 -11.86
C ARG A 6 -0.62 25.21 -12.23
N VAL A 7 0.52 25.68 -12.73
CA VAL A 7 1.67 24.81 -13.06
C VAL A 7 2.36 24.32 -11.77
N SER A 8 2.29 25.08 -10.67
CA SER A 8 2.89 24.71 -9.39
C SER A 8 1.95 23.91 -8.46
N ASN A 9 0.64 24.03 -8.61
CA ASN A 9 -0.33 23.25 -7.83
C ASN A 9 -1.40 22.65 -8.76
N PRO A 10 -1.30 21.36 -9.10
CA PRO A 10 -2.24 20.71 -10.02
C PRO A 10 -3.60 20.40 -9.39
N ALA A 11 -3.74 20.54 -8.07
CA ALA A 11 -4.96 20.20 -7.36
C ALA A 11 -6.10 21.21 -7.63
N PRO A 12 -7.36 20.75 -7.72
CA PRO A 12 -8.54 21.62 -7.67
C PRO A 12 -8.57 22.51 -6.41
N ILE A 13 -9.25 23.65 -6.49
CA ILE A 13 -9.34 24.63 -5.38
C ILE A 13 -10.03 24.04 -4.14
N ASP A 14 -11.00 23.17 -4.37
CA ASP A 14 -11.79 22.46 -3.37
C ASP A 14 -11.22 21.06 -3.04
N TYR A 15 -9.99 20.78 -3.49
CA TYR A 15 -9.38 19.48 -3.25
C TYR A 15 -9.12 19.22 -1.76
N VAL A 16 -9.60 18.07 -1.31
CA VAL A 16 -9.27 17.50 -0.01
C VAL A 16 -8.67 16.12 -0.24
N THR A 17 -7.52 15.85 0.38
CA THR A 17 -6.87 14.54 0.26
C THR A 17 -7.81 13.45 0.79
N PRO A 18 -8.17 12.43 -0.02
CA PRO A 18 -9.00 11.33 0.43
C PRO A 18 -8.31 10.51 1.51
N ARG A 19 -9.11 9.89 2.39
CA ARG A 19 -8.60 9.06 3.47
C ARG A 19 -8.18 7.69 2.95
N PHE A 20 -6.98 7.25 3.32
CA PHE A 20 -6.57 5.85 3.16
C PHE A 20 -7.58 4.89 3.83
N PRO A 21 -7.92 3.73 3.24
CA PRO A 21 -7.27 3.06 2.10
C PRO A 21 -7.87 3.33 0.71
N SER A 22 -9.03 3.96 0.60
CA SER A 22 -9.80 4.01 -0.65
C SER A 22 -9.62 5.32 -1.42
N LEU A 23 -9.29 5.24 -2.71
CA LEU A 23 -9.41 6.34 -3.68
C LEU A 23 -10.77 6.34 -4.37
N TYR A 24 -11.32 5.16 -4.59
CA TYR A 24 -12.70 5.02 -5.03
C TYR A 24 -13.19 3.65 -4.58
N TRP A 25 -14.49 3.52 -4.40
CA TRP A 25 -15.15 2.23 -4.24
C TRP A 25 -15.95 1.94 -5.51
N PRO A 26 -15.74 0.80 -6.18
CA PRO A 26 -16.40 0.52 -7.46
C PRO A 26 -17.93 0.36 -7.35
N PHE A 27 -18.47 0.25 -6.13
CA PHE A 27 -19.91 0.11 -5.89
C PHE A 27 -20.57 1.37 -5.31
N ASP A 28 -19.83 2.47 -5.17
CA ASP A 28 -20.43 3.75 -4.79
C ASP A 28 -21.21 4.34 -5.97
N ALA A 29 -22.45 4.76 -5.71
CA ALA A 29 -23.39 5.23 -6.72
C ALA A 29 -22.91 6.49 -7.47
N ASP A 30 -22.00 7.25 -6.86
CA ASP A 30 -21.53 8.52 -7.40
C ASP A 30 -20.49 8.33 -8.51
N GLY A 31 -19.89 7.14 -8.64
CA GLY A 31 -18.99 6.75 -9.74
C GLY A 31 -17.76 7.64 -9.94
N ALA A 32 -17.53 8.62 -9.07
CA ALA A 32 -16.50 9.62 -9.21
C ALA A 32 -15.15 9.05 -8.74
N ALA A 33 -14.22 8.90 -9.69
CA ALA A 33 -12.85 8.56 -9.35
C ALA A 33 -12.21 9.71 -8.55
N THR A 34 -11.67 9.41 -7.36
CA THR A 34 -10.88 10.37 -6.59
C THR A 34 -9.40 10.16 -6.85
N TYR A 35 -8.66 11.25 -7.02
CA TYR A 35 -7.24 11.23 -7.35
C TYR A 35 -6.39 11.86 -6.24
N LEU A 36 -5.12 11.43 -6.17
CA LEU A 36 -4.11 12.08 -5.34
C LEU A 36 -3.31 13.05 -6.20
N TYR A 37 -3.19 14.29 -5.74
CA TYR A 37 -2.46 15.34 -6.47
C TYR A 37 -1.08 15.64 -5.87
N TYR A 38 -0.89 15.39 -4.57
CA TYR A 38 0.37 15.66 -3.90
C TYR A 38 1.26 14.42 -3.90
N SER A 39 2.51 14.57 -4.36
CA SER A 39 3.49 13.47 -4.46
C SER A 39 3.69 12.73 -3.15
N LYS A 40 3.66 13.44 -2.02
CA LYS A 40 3.76 12.84 -0.68
C LYS A 40 2.60 11.88 -0.38
N ASP A 41 1.40 12.22 -0.83
CA ASP A 41 0.21 11.40 -0.60
C ASP A 41 0.21 10.19 -1.54
N ILE A 42 0.62 10.37 -2.80
CA ILE A 42 0.82 9.29 -3.78
C ILE A 42 1.84 8.28 -3.23
N TRP A 43 3.01 8.74 -2.80
CA TRP A 43 4.06 7.88 -2.27
C TRP A 43 3.61 7.09 -1.03
N ARG A 44 2.88 7.72 -0.10
CA ARG A 44 2.32 7.03 1.08
C ARG A 44 1.30 5.98 0.67
N PHE A 45 0.43 6.32 -0.28
CA PHE A 45 -0.60 5.43 -0.76
C PHE A 45 0.01 4.18 -1.41
N THR A 46 0.97 4.35 -2.33
CA THR A 46 1.66 3.23 -2.98
C THR A 46 2.43 2.40 -1.96
N LEU A 47 3.20 3.04 -1.08
CA LEU A 47 3.99 2.33 -0.06
C LEU A 47 3.11 1.47 0.85
N PHE A 48 2.04 2.02 1.43
CA PHE A 48 1.19 1.26 2.34
C PHE A 48 0.43 0.13 1.64
N TRP A 49 -0.05 0.34 0.41
CA TRP A 49 -0.68 -0.73 -0.35
C TRP A 49 0.29 -1.84 -0.74
N THR A 50 1.52 -1.49 -1.14
CA THR A 50 2.56 -2.49 -1.40
C THR A 50 2.85 -3.32 -0.14
N ILE A 51 3.02 -2.68 1.02
CA ILE A 51 3.21 -3.37 2.30
C ILE A 51 2.06 -4.33 2.58
N ILE A 52 0.81 -3.87 2.47
CA ILE A 52 -0.37 -4.71 2.74
C ILE A 52 -0.40 -5.94 1.83
N ILE A 53 -0.19 -5.77 0.52
CA ILE A 53 -0.29 -6.87 -0.45
C ILE A 53 0.83 -7.88 -0.24
N PHE A 54 2.06 -7.40 -0.03
CA PHE A 54 3.23 -8.25 0.18
C PHE A 54 3.11 -9.02 1.50
N GLU A 55 2.79 -8.33 2.60
CA GLU A 55 2.58 -8.97 3.90
C GLU A 55 1.42 -9.95 3.88
N ALA A 56 0.29 -9.60 3.24
CA ALA A 56 -0.83 -10.54 3.12
C ALA A 56 -0.43 -11.83 2.37
N SER A 57 0.35 -11.69 1.31
CA SER A 57 0.84 -12.83 0.51
C SER A 57 1.82 -13.70 1.31
N HIS A 58 2.77 -13.07 1.99
CA HIS A 58 3.76 -13.74 2.84
C HIS A 58 3.11 -14.42 4.04
N LEU A 59 2.16 -13.76 4.70
CA LEU A 59 1.40 -14.32 5.81
C LEU A 59 0.53 -15.49 5.34
N ALA A 60 -0.13 -15.41 4.19
CA ALA A 60 -0.90 -16.53 3.64
C ALA A 60 -0.01 -17.76 3.37
N ALA A 61 1.16 -17.57 2.77
CA ALA A 61 2.11 -18.64 2.52
C ALA A 61 2.67 -19.24 3.83
N SER A 62 3.04 -18.40 4.79
CA SER A 62 3.56 -18.85 6.09
C SER A 62 2.49 -19.56 6.92
N ALA A 63 1.23 -19.11 6.88
CA ALA A 63 0.11 -19.77 7.54
C ALA A 63 -0.12 -21.19 6.99
N TYR A 64 0.01 -21.35 5.67
CA TYR A 64 -0.03 -22.68 5.04
C TYR A 64 1.12 -23.57 5.52
N ALA A 65 2.35 -23.04 5.58
CA ALA A 65 3.51 -23.78 6.07
C ALA A 65 3.36 -24.19 7.55
N VAL A 66 2.83 -23.28 8.38
CA VAL A 66 2.51 -23.53 9.80
C VAL A 66 1.49 -24.66 9.96
N ALA A 67 0.44 -24.67 9.15
CA ALA A 67 -0.58 -25.73 9.16
C ALA A 67 0.03 -27.11 8.85
N LEU A 68 0.98 -27.19 7.92
CA LEU A 68 1.67 -28.44 7.57
C LEU A 68 2.66 -28.91 8.66
N GLN A 69 3.31 -27.98 9.36
CA GLN A 69 4.38 -28.27 10.34
C GLN A 69 3.92 -28.25 11.80
N TRP A 70 2.60 -28.35 12.06
CA TRP A 70 2.00 -28.21 13.38
C TRP A 70 2.64 -29.04 14.50
N LYS A 71 3.26 -30.19 14.18
CA LYS A 71 3.95 -31.05 15.15
C LYS A 71 5.27 -30.47 15.68
N ASN A 72 5.90 -29.54 14.95
CA ASN A 72 7.19 -28.94 15.28
C ASN A 72 7.03 -27.50 15.82
N TRP A 73 6.31 -27.36 16.93
CA TRP A 73 5.86 -26.06 17.47
C TRP A 73 6.96 -25.01 17.69
N LYS A 74 8.21 -25.43 18.00
CA LYS A 74 9.34 -24.51 18.22
C LYS A 74 9.83 -23.84 16.93
N ILE A 75 9.77 -24.56 15.81
CA ILE A 75 10.24 -24.06 14.50
C ILE A 75 9.11 -23.35 13.76
N MET A 76 7.87 -23.78 14.00
CA MET A 76 6.64 -23.26 13.39
C MET A 76 6.55 -21.73 13.42
N TRP A 77 6.86 -21.10 14.56
CA TRP A 77 6.75 -19.64 14.71
C TRP A 77 7.89 -18.85 14.05
N MET A 78 9.03 -19.49 13.74
CA MET A 78 10.09 -18.81 12.99
C MET A 78 9.66 -18.52 11.54
N VAL A 79 8.79 -19.36 10.97
CA VAL A 79 8.38 -19.23 9.56
C VAL A 79 7.63 -17.92 9.29
N PRO A 80 6.57 -17.55 10.03
CA PRO A 80 5.91 -16.24 9.86
C PRO A 80 6.86 -15.07 10.07
N VAL A 81 7.75 -15.14 11.06
CA VAL A 81 8.70 -14.05 11.36
C VAL A 81 9.64 -13.79 10.19
N VAL A 82 10.22 -14.85 9.63
CA VAL A 82 11.11 -14.71 8.45
C VAL A 82 10.33 -14.15 7.26
N TYR A 83 9.11 -14.63 7.02
CA TYR A 83 8.28 -14.18 5.91
C TYR A 83 7.86 -12.71 6.03
N MET A 84 7.53 -12.22 7.24
CA MET A 84 7.25 -10.79 7.49
C MET A 84 8.49 -9.91 7.25
N VAL A 85 9.68 -10.39 7.61
CA VAL A 85 10.92 -9.62 7.38
C VAL A 85 11.21 -9.52 5.88
N VAL A 86 11.11 -10.63 5.15
CA VAL A 86 11.32 -10.66 3.70
C VAL A 86 10.29 -9.80 2.98
N GLY A 87 8.99 -10.03 3.25
CA GLY A 87 7.89 -9.27 2.67
C GLY A 87 8.00 -7.77 2.94
N GLY A 88 8.35 -7.39 4.17
CA GLY A 88 8.50 -5.99 4.56
C GLY A 88 9.66 -5.30 3.83
N VAL A 89 10.81 -5.97 3.71
CA VAL A 89 11.96 -5.44 2.96
C VAL A 89 11.61 -5.25 1.48
N GLU A 90 11.02 -6.27 0.85
CA GLU A 90 10.58 -6.18 -0.55
C GLU A 90 9.55 -5.07 -0.76
N ALA A 91 8.58 -4.95 0.15
CA ALA A 91 7.52 -3.96 0.05
C ALA A 91 8.01 -2.53 0.22
N ILE A 92 8.94 -2.27 1.15
CA ILE A 92 9.53 -0.95 1.34
C ILE A 92 10.28 -0.52 0.08
N MET A 93 11.07 -1.42 -0.51
CA MET A 93 11.81 -1.12 -1.74
C MET A 93 10.87 -0.90 -2.92
N ALA A 94 9.96 -1.85 -3.19
CA ALA A 94 9.04 -1.77 -4.32
C ALA A 94 8.09 -0.56 -4.21
N GLY A 95 7.47 -0.36 -3.05
CA GLY A 95 6.52 0.71 -2.82
C GLY A 95 7.16 2.10 -2.86
N SER A 96 8.41 2.23 -2.40
CA SER A 96 9.16 3.49 -2.47
C SER A 96 9.61 3.82 -3.89
N VAL A 97 10.13 2.84 -4.63
CA VAL A 97 10.56 3.05 -6.03
C VAL A 97 9.36 3.43 -6.89
N VAL A 98 8.27 2.67 -6.82
CA VAL A 98 7.06 2.97 -7.61
C VAL A 98 6.42 4.29 -7.20
N GLY A 99 6.41 4.62 -5.90
CA GLY A 99 5.80 5.86 -5.40
C GLY A 99 6.59 7.15 -5.67
N LEU A 100 7.86 7.04 -6.06
CA LEU A 100 8.74 8.18 -6.34
C LEU A 100 9.01 8.40 -7.84
N MET A 101 8.69 7.42 -8.69
CA MET A 101 8.77 7.51 -10.15
C MET A 101 7.55 8.24 -10.72
#